data_AF-A0A8K1G024-F1
#
_entry.id   AF-A0A8K1G024-F1
#
_cell.length_a   1.000
_cell.length_b   1.000
_cell.length_c   1.000
_cell.angle_alpha   90.00
_cell.angle_beta   90.00
_cell.angle_gamma   90.00
#
_symmetry.space_group_name_H-M   'P 1'
#
loop_
_entity.id
_entity.type
_entity.pdbx_description
1 polymer ?
#
loop_
_entity_poly.entity_id
_entity_poly.type
_entity_poly.pdbx_seq_one_letter_code
_entity_poly.pdbx_strand_id
1 'polypeptide(L)'
;MNLIDLAAIAPYFIALGTELARQRGIGQPAMSLAVLRVIRLVRVFRVFKLSRHSTGLQILGQTLKASMRELGLLIFFLLIGVVLFSSAVYFAEAEDAATAFTSIPQAFWWAVVTMTTVGYGDMAPVTVGGKLVGSLCAIAGVLTISLPVPVIVSNFSYFYRRELRGEEAGGAVPASPCPHHPENNGEGPEGKGGAGEGWGVDGEAGGEKGWGGGRLVTEV
;
A
#
# COMPACT_ATOMS: atom_id res chain seq x y z
N MET A 1 -16.64 -9.56 1.46
CA MET A 1 -17.90 -8.80 1.37
C MET A 1 -18.68 -8.81 2.69
N ASN A 2 -18.94 -9.98 3.32
CA ASN A 2 -19.80 -10.06 4.51
C ASN A 2 -19.28 -9.35 5.78
N LEU A 3 -17.97 -9.34 6.06
CA LEU A 3 -17.43 -8.73 7.29
C LEU A 3 -17.48 -7.19 7.26
N ILE A 4 -17.27 -6.59 6.08
CA ILE A 4 -17.31 -5.14 5.89
C ILE A 4 -18.75 -4.63 6.03
N ASP A 5 -19.72 -5.40 5.54
CA ASP A 5 -21.15 -5.08 5.68
C ASP A 5 -21.59 -5.17 7.16
N LEU A 6 -21.16 -6.24 7.87
CA LEU A 6 -21.41 -6.42 9.30
C LEU A 6 -20.79 -5.29 10.13
N ALA A 7 -19.54 -4.91 9.85
CA ALA A 7 -18.85 -3.82 10.54
C ALA A 7 -19.50 -2.45 10.25
N ALA A 8 -20.06 -2.24 9.05
CA ALA A 8 -20.73 -1.00 8.68
C ALA A 8 -22.09 -0.82 9.39
N ILE A 9 -22.81 -1.91 9.67
CA ILE A 9 -24.12 -1.88 10.36
C ILE A 9 -24.01 -2.04 11.89
N ALA A 10 -22.92 -2.62 12.41
CA ALA A 10 -22.72 -2.85 13.84
C ALA A 10 -22.93 -1.61 14.74
N PRO A 11 -22.47 -0.39 14.38
CA PRO A 11 -22.69 0.79 15.21
C PRO A 11 -24.15 1.22 15.33
N TYR A 12 -25.01 0.83 14.37
CA TYR A 12 -26.45 1.08 14.42
C TYR A 12 -27.13 0.10 15.38
N PHE A 13 -26.83 -1.20 15.27
CA PHE A 13 -27.40 -2.23 16.15
C PHE A 13 -26.94 -2.09 17.61
N ILE A 14 -25.68 -1.73 17.84
CA ILE A 14 -25.14 -1.48 19.18
C ILE A 14 -25.83 -0.25 19.81
N ALA A 15 -26.02 0.83 19.04
CA ALA A 15 -26.73 2.02 19.52
C ALA A 15 -28.21 1.72 19.86
N LEU A 16 -28.90 1.00 18.98
CA LEU A 16 -30.31 0.63 19.16
C LEU A 16 -30.50 -0.28 20.39
N GLY A 17 -29.64 -1.29 20.56
CA GLY A 17 -29.69 -2.19 21.72
C GLY A 17 -29.50 -1.46 23.04
N THR A 18 -28.62 -0.45 23.07
CA THR A 18 -28.35 0.33 24.29
C THR A 18 -29.46 1.32 24.63
N GLU A 19 -30.14 1.89 23.62
CA GLU A 19 -31.31 2.75 23.83
C GLU A 19 -32.51 1.93 24.31
N LEU A 20 -32.71 0.73 23.75
CA LEU A 20 -33.78 -0.18 24.16
C LEU A 20 -33.56 -0.75 25.58
N ALA A 21 -32.31 -1.04 25.96
CA ALA A 21 -31.95 -1.45 27.32
C ALA A 21 -32.17 -0.32 28.35
N ARG A 22 -31.89 0.94 27.95
CA ARG A 22 -32.17 2.13 28.75
C ARG A 22 -33.67 2.34 28.96
N GLN A 23 -34.49 2.14 27.93
CA GLN A 23 -35.94 2.25 28.01
C GLN A 23 -36.58 1.16 28.89
N ARG A 24 -35.98 -0.03 28.94
CA ARG A 24 -36.43 -1.13 29.83
C ARG A 24 -35.97 -1.01 31.28
N GLY A 25 -35.18 0.01 31.64
CA GLY A 25 -34.68 0.21 33.01
C GLY A 25 -33.69 -0.87 33.48
N ILE A 26 -33.18 -1.71 32.57
CA ILE A 26 -32.21 -2.77 32.86
C ILE A 26 -30.81 -2.17 32.74
N GLY A 27 -30.34 -1.45 33.77
CA GLY A 27 -28.97 -0.95 33.82
C GLY A 27 -28.71 0.12 34.88
N GLN A 28 -27.66 -0.08 35.70
CA GLN A 28 -27.19 0.92 36.66
C GLN A 28 -26.73 2.21 35.94
N PRO A 29 -27.10 3.41 36.42
CA PRO A 29 -26.79 4.68 35.76
C PRO A 29 -25.28 4.95 35.62
N ALA A 30 -24.43 4.42 36.51
CA ALA A 30 -22.97 4.59 36.43
C ALA A 30 -22.32 3.78 35.29
N MET A 31 -22.76 2.55 35.06
CA MET A 31 -22.31 1.72 33.93
C MET A 31 -22.78 2.31 32.59
N SER A 32 -23.92 3.01 32.59
CA SER A 32 -24.45 3.63 31.37
C SER A 32 -23.55 4.73 30.80
N LEU A 33 -22.86 5.53 31.63
CA LEU A 33 -22.00 6.62 31.13
C LEU A 33 -20.68 6.13 30.50
N ALA A 34 -20.03 5.13 31.08
CA ALA A 34 -18.84 4.50 30.50
C ALA A 34 -19.19 3.78 29.19
N VAL A 35 -20.30 3.04 29.19
CA VAL A 35 -20.82 2.36 28.00
C VAL A 35 -21.20 3.37 26.92
N LEU A 36 -21.81 4.51 27.24
CA LEU A 36 -22.10 5.59 26.29
C LEU A 36 -20.83 6.20 25.67
N ARG A 37 -19.73 6.32 26.42
CA ARG A 37 -18.42 6.78 25.88
C ARG A 37 -17.85 5.76 24.89
N VAL A 38 -17.89 4.47 25.25
CA VAL A 38 -17.44 3.40 24.35
C VAL A 38 -18.31 3.33 23.09
N ILE A 39 -19.64 3.50 23.20
CA ILE A 39 -20.54 3.55 22.04
C ILE A 39 -20.25 4.75 21.14
N ARG A 40 -19.88 5.90 21.71
CA ARG A 40 -19.42 7.06 20.91
C ARG A 40 -18.16 6.72 20.11
N LEU A 41 -17.20 6.01 20.70
CA LEU A 41 -16.01 5.50 19.98
C LEU A 41 -16.39 4.46 18.92
N VAL A 42 -17.36 3.58 19.20
CA VAL A 42 -17.85 2.58 18.23
C VAL A 42 -18.45 3.25 16.98
N ARG A 43 -18.93 4.49 17.06
CA ARG A 43 -19.40 5.22 15.88
C ARG A 43 -18.29 5.61 14.91
N VAL A 44 -17.02 5.68 15.32
CA VAL A 44 -15.87 5.88 14.39
C VAL A 44 -15.78 4.74 13.37
N PHE A 45 -16.20 3.51 13.72
CA PHE A 45 -16.25 2.40 12.77
C PHE A 45 -17.26 2.62 11.64
N ARG A 46 -18.16 3.61 11.72
CA ARG A 46 -18.97 4.01 10.57
C ARG A 46 -18.13 4.53 9.41
N VAL A 47 -16.87 4.95 9.64
CA VAL A 47 -15.92 5.29 8.57
C VAL A 47 -15.70 4.11 7.62
N PHE A 48 -15.82 2.86 8.10
CA PHE A 48 -15.77 1.66 7.26
C PHE A 48 -16.95 1.57 6.28
N LYS A 49 -18.07 2.27 6.50
CA LYS A 49 -19.15 2.40 5.51
C LYS A 49 -18.68 3.13 4.24
N LEU A 50 -17.70 4.03 4.34
CA LEU A 50 -17.09 4.69 3.19
C LEU A 50 -16.30 3.70 2.32
N SER A 51 -15.81 2.59 2.88
CA SER A 51 -15.14 1.52 2.11
C SER A 51 -16.05 0.89 1.06
N ARG A 52 -17.37 0.77 1.30
CA ARG A 52 -18.32 0.28 0.28
C ARG A 52 -18.51 1.27 -0.88
N HIS A 53 -18.44 2.58 -0.60
CA HIS A 53 -18.76 3.63 -1.56
C HIS A 53 -17.52 4.18 -2.28
N SER A 54 -16.32 3.89 -1.77
CA SER A 54 -15.05 4.31 -2.36
C SER A 54 -14.33 3.11 -2.97
N THR A 55 -14.32 3.04 -4.31
CA THR A 55 -13.53 2.07 -5.07
C THR A 55 -12.05 2.13 -4.69
N GLY A 56 -11.52 3.33 -4.40
CA GLY A 56 -10.13 3.52 -3.97
C GLY A 56 -9.78 2.81 -2.65
N LEU A 57 -10.68 2.83 -1.66
CA LEU A 57 -10.44 2.13 -0.39
C LEU A 57 -10.56 0.60 -0.52
N GLN A 58 -11.35 0.12 -1.48
CA GLN A 58 -11.44 -1.31 -1.81
C GLN A 58 -10.16 -1.79 -2.51
N ILE A 59 -9.64 -1.02 -3.47
CA ILE A 59 -8.38 -1.30 -4.15
C ILE A 59 -7.22 -1.30 -3.15
N LEU A 60 -7.18 -0.34 -2.21
CA LEU A 60 -6.18 -0.31 -1.14
C LEU A 60 -6.27 -1.58 -0.26
N GLY A 61 -7.48 -2.00 0.13
CA GLY A 61 -7.68 -3.21 0.91
C GLY A 61 -7.24 -4.48 0.18
N GLN A 62 -7.56 -4.61 -1.11
CA GLN A 62 -7.13 -5.73 -1.94
C GLN A 62 -5.61 -5.76 -2.13
N THR A 63 -5.00 -4.59 -2.30
CA THR A 63 -3.55 -4.40 -2.38
C THR A 63 -2.86 -4.85 -1.10
N LEU A 64 -3.34 -4.37 0.05
CA LEU A 64 -2.81 -4.79 1.35
C LEU A 64 -2.97 -6.30 1.52
N LYS A 65 -4.11 -6.87 1.14
CA LYS A 65 -4.35 -8.32 1.19
C LYS A 65 -3.35 -9.09 0.33
N ALA A 66 -3.09 -8.63 -0.89
CA ALA A 66 -2.10 -9.22 -1.80
C ALA A 66 -0.67 -9.12 -1.25
N SER A 67 -0.37 -8.02 -0.54
CA SER A 67 0.94 -7.76 0.07
C SER A 67 1.05 -8.21 1.52
N MET A 68 0.09 -8.95 2.09
CA MET A 68 0.10 -9.36 3.51
C MET A 68 1.34 -10.16 3.89
N ARG A 69 1.86 -10.99 2.97
CA ARG A 69 3.08 -11.76 3.21
C ARG A 69 4.28 -10.83 3.43
N GLU A 70 4.43 -9.84 2.55
CA GLU A 70 5.54 -8.88 2.60
C GLU A 70 5.40 -7.93 3.82
N LEU A 71 4.18 -7.46 4.10
CA LEU A 71 3.88 -6.67 5.29
C LEU A 71 4.14 -7.48 6.58
N GLY A 72 3.80 -8.77 6.59
CA GLY A 72 4.07 -9.68 7.69
C GLY A 72 5.57 -9.85 7.95
N LEU A 73 6.38 -9.96 6.90
CA LEU A 73 7.85 -10.01 7.03
C LEU A 73 8.41 -8.69 7.59
N LEU A 74 7.94 -7.53 7.12
CA LEU A 74 8.34 -6.24 7.67
C LEU A 74 8.02 -6.14 9.16
N ILE A 75 6.78 -6.46 9.55
CA ILE A 75 6.36 -6.43 10.96
C ILE A 75 7.18 -7.42 11.80
N PHE A 76 7.49 -8.60 11.25
CA PHE A 76 8.30 -9.60 11.94
C PHE A 76 9.73 -9.10 12.21
N PHE A 77 10.41 -8.53 11.22
CA PHE A 77 11.74 -7.95 11.43
C PHE A 77 11.71 -6.75 12.38
N LEU A 78 10.68 -5.91 12.27
CA LEU A 78 10.50 -4.79 13.19
C LEU A 78 10.31 -5.26 14.63
N LEU A 79 9.51 -6.31 14.86
CA LEU A 79 9.32 -6.89 16.21
C LEU A 79 10.61 -7.49 16.77
N ILE A 80 11.38 -8.21 15.96
CA ILE A 80 12.69 -8.75 16.38
C ILE A 80 13.62 -7.61 16.76
N GLY A 81 13.71 -6.57 15.91
CA GLY A 81 14.52 -5.39 16.18
C GLY A 81 14.12 -4.68 17.46
N VAL A 82 12.82 -4.47 17.68
CA VAL A 82 12.29 -3.87 18.92
C VAL A 82 12.72 -4.68 20.13
N VAL A 83 12.52 -6.00 20.13
CA VAL A 83 12.91 -6.83 21.28
C VAL A 83 14.43 -6.79 21.53
N LEU A 84 15.25 -6.86 20.47
CA LEU A 84 16.70 -6.81 20.57
C LEU A 84 17.21 -5.48 21.10
N PHE A 85 16.84 -4.37 20.44
CA PHE A 85 17.35 -3.04 20.79
C PHE A 85 16.80 -2.54 22.13
N SER A 86 15.55 -2.86 22.47
CA SER A 86 14.99 -2.55 23.79
C SER A 86 15.69 -3.29 24.91
N SER A 87 16.05 -4.56 24.70
CA SER A 87 16.84 -5.31 25.69
C SER A 87 18.26 -4.75 25.81
N ALA A 88 18.92 -4.47 24.68
CA ALA A 88 20.27 -3.93 24.66
C ALA A 88 20.38 -2.55 25.32
N VAL A 89 19.44 -1.63 25.02
CA VAL A 89 19.46 -0.28 25.61
C VAL A 89 19.13 -0.32 27.10
N TYR A 90 18.21 -1.20 27.52
CA TYR A 90 17.86 -1.38 28.92
C TYR A 90 19.08 -1.79 29.75
N PHE A 91 19.84 -2.79 29.28
CA PHE A 91 21.08 -3.20 29.97
C PHE A 91 22.20 -2.15 29.87
N ALA A 92 22.30 -1.43 28.75
CA ALA A 92 23.28 -0.36 28.60
C ALA A 92 23.02 0.85 29.51
N GLU A 93 21.76 1.06 29.90
CA GLU A 93 21.32 2.17 30.75
C GLU A 93 21.02 1.74 32.20
N ALA A 94 21.14 0.45 32.54
CA ALA A 94 20.71 -0.10 33.82
C ALA A 94 21.45 0.47 35.05
N GLU A 95 22.65 1.02 34.85
CA GLU A 95 23.48 1.59 35.92
C GLU A 95 23.20 3.09 36.16
N ASP A 96 22.40 3.75 35.33
CA ASP A 96 22.10 5.18 35.45
C ASP A 96 20.76 5.41 36.16
N ALA A 97 20.80 6.06 37.32
CA ALA A 97 19.61 6.35 38.13
C ALA A 97 18.66 7.39 37.49
N ALA A 98 19.14 8.18 36.53
CA ALA A 98 18.33 9.16 35.80
C ALA A 98 17.70 8.57 34.52
N THR A 99 17.85 7.26 34.28
CA THR A 99 17.37 6.64 33.05
C THR A 99 15.84 6.58 32.97
N ALA A 100 15.30 6.84 31.77
CA ALA A 100 13.90 6.61 31.46
C ALA A 100 13.60 5.10 31.24
N PHE A 101 14.63 4.27 31.06
CA PHE A 101 14.51 2.84 30.73
C PHE A 101 14.26 1.98 31.97
N THR A 102 13.09 2.13 32.60
CA THR A 102 12.74 1.42 33.85
C THR A 102 12.46 -0.08 33.68
N SER A 103 12.05 -0.51 32.49
CA SER A 103 11.77 -1.92 32.18
C SER A 103 11.88 -2.19 30.67
N ILE A 104 12.11 -3.45 30.29
CA ILE A 104 12.20 -3.84 28.87
C ILE A 104 10.92 -3.49 28.09
N PRO A 105 9.70 -3.70 28.62
CA PRO A 105 8.48 -3.29 27.92
C PRO A 105 8.34 -1.77 27.75
N GLN A 106 8.85 -0.97 28.69
CA GLN A 106 8.91 0.49 28.51
C GLN A 106 9.91 0.86 27.41
N ALA A 107 11.04 0.16 27.32
CA ALA A 107 12.01 0.34 26.24
C ALA A 107 11.46 -0.04 24.85
N PHE A 108 10.37 -0.84 24.74
CA PHE A 108 9.71 -1.11 23.47
C PHE A 108 9.16 0.16 22.83
N TRP A 109 8.61 1.09 23.63
CA TRP A 109 8.11 2.37 23.13
C TRP A 109 9.22 3.14 22.42
N TRP A 110 10.36 3.31 23.10
CA TRP A 110 11.53 3.97 22.53
C TRP A 110 12.03 3.27 21.27
N ALA A 111 12.20 1.94 21.29
CA ALA A 111 12.72 1.21 20.12
C ALA A 111 11.77 1.28 18.92
N VAL A 112 10.45 1.21 19.12
CA VAL A 112 9.47 1.41 18.04
C VAL A 112 9.61 2.81 17.45
N VAL A 113 9.64 3.84 18.29
CA VAL A 113 9.73 5.25 17.86
C VAL A 113 11.05 5.56 17.15
N THR A 114 12.16 4.98 17.61
CA THR A 114 13.49 5.14 17.00
C THR A 114 13.63 4.34 15.70
N MET A 115 13.23 3.06 15.67
CA MET A 115 13.32 2.23 14.46
C MET A 115 12.41 2.74 13.34
N THR A 116 11.27 3.32 13.68
CA THR A 116 10.37 3.97 12.71
C THR A 116 10.75 5.39 12.36
N THR A 117 11.89 5.89 12.87
CA THR A 117 12.43 7.23 12.62
C THR A 117 11.54 8.39 13.06
N VAL A 118 10.56 8.14 13.95
CA VAL A 118 9.67 9.19 14.50
C VAL A 118 10.43 10.08 15.48
N GLY A 119 11.15 9.47 16.42
CA GLY A 119 12.08 10.17 17.32
C GLY A 119 11.45 11.30 18.16
N TYR A 120 10.39 11.02 18.94
CA TYR A 120 9.74 12.03 19.78
C TYR A 120 10.69 12.74 20.77
N GLY A 121 11.73 12.05 21.23
CA GLY A 121 12.73 12.59 22.16
C GLY A 121 12.28 12.63 23.62
N ASP A 122 11.12 12.04 23.94
CA ASP A 122 10.60 11.87 25.30
C ASP A 122 11.43 10.85 26.12
N MET A 123 12.00 9.86 25.44
CA MET A 123 12.97 8.91 26.00
C MET A 123 14.21 8.89 25.11
N ALA A 124 15.40 8.95 25.71
CA ALA A 124 16.67 8.85 25.00
C ALA A 124 17.77 8.29 25.92
N PRO A 125 18.69 7.47 25.38
CA PRO A 125 19.81 6.95 26.15
C PRO A 125 20.79 8.07 26.52
N VAL A 126 21.20 8.09 27.79
CA VAL A 126 22.12 9.11 28.31
C VAL A 126 23.56 8.61 28.37
N THR A 127 23.74 7.31 28.62
CA THR A 127 25.05 6.66 28.74
C THR A 127 25.73 6.54 27.38
N VAL A 128 27.05 6.38 27.38
CA VAL A 128 27.83 6.18 26.15
C VAL A 128 27.44 4.87 25.48
N GLY A 129 27.24 3.80 26.26
CA GLY A 129 26.79 2.49 25.75
C GLY A 129 25.39 2.57 25.13
N GLY A 130 24.44 3.20 25.83
CA GLY A 130 23.09 3.41 25.33
C GLY A 130 23.04 4.24 24.05
N LYS A 131 23.89 5.27 23.92
CA LYS A 131 24.00 6.07 22.68
C LYS A 131 24.54 5.27 21.51
N LEU A 132 25.49 4.36 21.73
CA LEU A 132 25.97 3.44 20.69
C LEU A 132 24.87 2.45 20.27
N VAL A 133 24.10 1.92 21.23
CA VAL A 133 22.93 1.07 20.91
C VAL A 133 21.88 1.88 20.15
N GLY A 134 21.63 3.12 20.55
CA GLY A 134 20.69 4.03 19.90
C GLY A 134 21.07 4.37 18.46
N SER A 135 22.35 4.61 18.18
CA SER A 135 22.81 4.88 16.81
C SER A 135 22.68 3.65 15.91
N LEU A 136 23.04 2.46 16.41
CA LEU A 136 22.83 1.19 15.71
C LEU A 136 21.35 0.92 15.47
N CYS A 137 20.49 1.20 16.45
CA CYS A 137 19.04 1.07 16.35
C CYS A 137 18.46 1.97 15.25
N ALA A 138 18.90 3.22 15.14
CA ALA A 138 18.44 4.16 14.12
C ALA A 138 18.83 3.68 12.71
N ILE A 139 20.08 3.24 12.52
CA ILE A 139 20.55 2.71 11.23
C ILE A 139 19.78 1.43 10.87
N ALA A 140 19.64 0.50 11.81
CA ALA A 140 18.91 -0.74 11.61
C ALA A 140 17.43 -0.50 11.29
N GLY A 141 16.78 0.48 11.91
CA GLY A 141 15.40 0.88 11.61
C GLY A 141 15.20 1.33 10.16
N VAL A 142 16.08 2.24 9.69
CA VAL A 142 16.06 2.71 8.30
C VAL A 142 16.27 1.54 7.32
N LEU A 143 17.22 0.64 7.61
CA LEU A 143 17.45 -0.55 6.78
C LEU A 143 16.27 -1.53 6.80
N THR A 144 15.63 -1.69 7.96
CA THR A 144 14.48 -2.59 8.13
C THR A 144 13.28 -2.12 7.32
N ILE A 145 13.07 -0.80 7.21
CA ILE A 145 11.97 -0.23 6.42
C ILE A 145 12.34 -0.17 4.93
N SER A 146 13.60 0.12 4.59
CA SER A 146 14.03 0.31 3.20
C SER A 146 14.07 -0.97 2.37
N LEU A 147 14.18 -2.15 2.97
CA LEU A 147 14.24 -3.43 2.26
C LEU A 147 12.86 -3.97 1.80
N PRO A 148 11.81 -4.06 2.64
CA PRO A 148 10.52 -4.62 2.24
C PRO A 148 9.63 -3.62 1.50
N VAL A 149 9.78 -2.30 1.72
CA VAL A 149 8.93 -1.30 1.06
C VAL A 149 9.04 -1.35 -0.48
N PRO A 150 10.25 -1.39 -1.08
CA PRO A 150 10.39 -1.54 -2.54
C PRO A 150 9.81 -2.85 -3.06
N VAL A 151 9.91 -3.95 -2.29
CA VAL A 151 9.31 -5.24 -2.66
C VAL A 151 7.78 -5.12 -2.69
N ILE A 152 7.17 -4.49 -1.68
CA ILE A 152 5.73 -4.21 -1.63
C ILE A 152 5.30 -3.34 -2.80
N VAL A 153 6.05 -2.27 -3.10
CA VAL A 153 5.75 -1.35 -4.21
C VAL A 153 5.86 -2.05 -5.56
N SER A 154 6.90 -2.88 -5.76
CA SER A 154 7.08 -3.68 -6.97
C SER A 154 5.92 -4.66 -7.17
N ASN A 155 5.51 -5.34 -6.09
CA ASN A 155 4.40 -6.28 -6.12
C ASN A 155 3.06 -5.55 -6.40
N PHE A 156 2.83 -4.39 -5.78
CA PHE A 156 1.67 -3.56 -6.08
C PHE A 156 1.66 -3.08 -7.53
N SER A 157 2.79 -2.61 -8.05
CA SER A 157 2.93 -2.18 -9.45
C SER A 157 2.70 -3.33 -10.44
N TYR A 158 3.11 -4.56 -10.08
CA TYR A 158 2.83 -5.75 -10.85
C TYR A 158 1.32 -6.05 -10.92
N PHE A 159 0.62 -6.06 -9.78
CA PHE A 159 -0.82 -6.31 -9.74
C PHE A 159 -1.64 -5.17 -10.38
N TYR A 160 -1.25 -3.92 -10.16
CA TYR A 160 -1.92 -2.75 -10.76
C TYR A 160 -1.85 -2.75 -12.29
N ARG A 161 -0.68 -3.04 -12.87
CA ARG A 161 -0.52 -3.14 -14.34
C ARG A 161 -1.26 -4.32 -14.96
N ARG A 162 -1.44 -5.40 -14.20
CA ARG A 162 -2.19 -6.57 -14.66
C ARG A 162 -3.68 -6.28 -14.78
N GLU A 163 -4.25 -5.54 -13.82
CA GLU A 163 -5.67 -5.15 -13.85
C GLU A 163 -5.96 -4.23 -15.04
N LEU A 164 -5.13 -3.20 -15.25
CA LEU A 164 -5.24 -2.28 -16.38
C LEU A 164 -5.17 -2.98 -17.75
N ARG A 165 -4.24 -3.94 -17.91
CA ARG A 165 -4.17 -4.77 -19.13
C ARG A 165 -5.37 -5.70 -19.29
N GLY A 166 -6.00 -6.13 -18.20
CA GLY A 166 -7.23 -6.91 -18.23
C GLY A 166 -8.42 -6.11 -18.77
N GLU A 167 -8.50 -4.81 -18.45
CA GLU A 167 -9.49 -3.89 -19.02
C GLU A 167 -9.26 -3.63 -20.51
N GLU A 168 -8.02 -3.48 -20.97
CA GLU A 168 -7.71 -3.32 -22.40
C GLU A 168 -8.01 -4.59 -23.21
N ALA A 169 -7.75 -5.78 -22.65
CA ALA A 169 -8.06 -7.05 -23.30
C ALA A 169 -9.57 -7.37 -23.30
N GLY A 170 -10.33 -6.84 -22.34
CA GLY A 170 -11.79 -6.95 -22.30
C GLY A 170 -12.54 -5.95 -23.20
N GLY A 171 -11.87 -4.90 -23.67
CA GLY A 171 -12.42 -3.89 -24.59
C GLY A 171 -12.23 -4.20 -26.08
N ALA A 172 -11.39 -5.17 -26.44
CA ALA A 172 -11.18 -5.58 -27.82
C ALA A 172 -12.25 -6.60 -28.24
N VAL A 173 -13.44 -6.12 -28.60
CA VAL A 173 -14.39 -6.92 -29.38
C VAL A 173 -13.77 -7.12 -30.77
N PRO A 174 -13.44 -8.36 -31.20
CA PRO A 174 -13.03 -8.57 -32.58
C PRO A 174 -14.21 -8.22 -33.48
N ALA A 175 -14.03 -7.29 -34.41
CA ALA A 175 -15.03 -6.98 -35.42
C ALA A 175 -15.39 -8.27 -36.17
N SER A 176 -16.67 -8.68 -36.08
CA SER A 176 -17.19 -9.84 -36.81
C SER A 176 -16.93 -9.68 -38.32
N PRO A 177 -16.39 -10.69 -39.01
CA PRO A 177 -16.33 -10.70 -40.46
C PRO A 177 -17.75 -10.69 -41.04
N CYS A 178 -18.05 -9.75 -41.94
CA CYS A 178 -19.35 -9.66 -42.62
C CYS A 178 -19.65 -10.96 -43.40
N PRO A 179 -20.91 -11.44 -43.43
CA PRO A 179 -21.26 -12.68 -44.12
C PRO A 179 -21.48 -12.48 -45.62
N HIS A 180 -20.86 -13.36 -46.40
CA HIS A 180 -21.26 -13.90 -47.71
C HIS A 180 -21.59 -12.93 -48.86
N HIS A 181 -20.75 -12.96 -49.90
CA HIS A 181 -21.16 -12.74 -51.30
C HIS A 181 -20.91 -14.03 -52.09
N PRO A 182 -21.81 -14.50 -52.98
CA PRO A 182 -21.75 -15.84 -53.52
C PRO A 182 -20.71 -15.99 -54.65
N GLU A 183 -20.22 -17.21 -54.74
CA GLU A 183 -19.38 -17.81 -55.77
C GLU A 183 -20.07 -17.78 -57.14
N ASN A 184 -19.37 -17.34 -58.18
CA ASN A 184 -19.83 -17.47 -59.58
C ASN A 184 -18.82 -18.32 -60.37
N ASN A 185 -19.26 -19.50 -60.80
CA ASN A 185 -18.54 -20.38 -61.73
C ASN A 185 -18.78 -19.91 -63.17
N GLY A 186 -17.70 -19.81 -63.96
CA GLY A 186 -17.78 -19.60 -65.41
C GLY A 186 -16.41 -19.67 -66.09
N GLU A 187 -16.14 -20.82 -66.72
CA GLU A 187 -15.41 -21.10 -67.98
C GLU A 187 -14.25 -20.19 -68.47
N GLY A 188 -13.07 -20.78 -68.79
CA GLY A 188 -11.91 -20.13 -69.44
C GLY A 188 -12.07 -19.92 -70.97
N PRO A 189 -11.00 -19.78 -71.81
CA PRO A 189 -9.55 -19.69 -71.53
C PRO A 189 -8.79 -18.58 -72.34
N GLU A 190 -7.46 -18.55 -72.16
CA GLU A 190 -6.37 -18.00 -73.04
C GLU A 190 -6.30 -16.50 -73.43
N GLY A 191 -5.10 -15.90 -73.27
CA GLY A 191 -4.73 -14.66 -73.96
C GLY A 191 -3.46 -13.96 -73.45
N LYS A 192 -2.42 -13.95 -74.28
CA LYS A 192 -1.06 -13.39 -74.08
C LYS A 192 -1.01 -11.86 -73.90
N GLY A 193 0.03 -11.39 -73.18
CA GLY A 193 0.96 -10.37 -73.71
C GLY A 193 1.01 -8.98 -73.05
N GLY A 194 2.25 -8.53 -72.78
CA GLY A 194 2.68 -7.12 -72.65
C GLY A 194 2.73 -6.59 -71.20
N ALA A 195 3.89 -6.34 -70.57
CA ALA A 195 4.95 -5.35 -70.82
C ALA A 195 4.78 -4.06 -69.97
N GLY A 196 5.88 -3.59 -69.36
CA GLY A 196 6.02 -2.26 -68.75
C GLY A 196 6.38 -2.30 -67.26
N GLU A 197 7.68 -2.38 -66.90
CA GLU A 197 8.52 -1.25 -66.40
C GLU A 197 8.34 -1.02 -64.88
N GLY A 198 9.34 -1.32 -64.04
CA GLY A 198 10.47 -0.41 -63.69
C GLY A 198 9.97 0.57 -62.62
N TRP A 199 10.49 0.65 -61.39
CA TRP A 199 11.86 0.96 -61.00
C TRP A 199 12.15 0.47 -59.57
N GLY A 200 13.36 -0.05 -59.37
CA GLY A 200 14.01 -0.11 -58.06
C GLY A 200 15.13 0.93 -57.97
N VAL A 201 15.92 0.79 -56.88
CA VAL A 201 17.22 1.40 -56.54
C VAL A 201 17.16 2.48 -55.45
N ASP A 202 17.58 2.05 -54.25
CA ASP A 202 18.73 2.52 -53.42
C ASP A 202 18.96 4.05 -53.30
N GLY A 203 19.34 4.66 -52.17
CA GLY A 203 20.24 4.28 -51.09
C GLY A 203 21.19 5.46 -50.80
N GLU A 204 21.46 5.72 -49.51
CA GLU A 204 22.60 6.46 -48.93
C GLU A 204 22.66 8.00 -48.73
N ALA A 205 23.38 8.32 -47.63
CA ALA A 205 23.97 9.57 -47.11
C ALA A 205 23.03 10.54 -46.36
N GLY A 206 23.28 10.96 -45.11
CA GLY A 206 24.42 10.90 -44.19
C GLY A 206 24.45 12.18 -43.34
N GLY A 207 24.89 12.13 -42.07
CA GLY A 207 25.33 13.33 -41.34
C GLY A 207 24.88 13.49 -39.88
N GLU A 208 25.85 13.36 -38.97
CA GLU A 208 25.82 13.59 -37.52
C GLU A 208 25.63 15.07 -37.08
N LYS A 209 25.53 15.23 -35.74
CA LYS A 209 25.68 16.41 -34.83
C LYS A 209 24.32 16.87 -34.27
N GLY A 210 24.06 16.98 -32.97
CA GLY A 210 24.91 17.36 -31.82
C GLY A 210 24.21 18.54 -31.10
N TRP A 211 24.24 18.55 -29.76
CA TRP A 211 23.64 19.54 -28.80
C TRP A 211 22.17 19.30 -28.43
N GLY A 212 21.70 19.51 -27.19
CA GLY A 212 22.30 20.16 -26.03
C GLY A 212 21.26 21.11 -25.39
N GLY A 213 20.98 20.91 -24.10
CA GLY A 213 20.56 21.97 -23.15
C GLY A 213 19.19 22.62 -23.32
N GLY A 214 18.15 22.05 -22.71
CA GLY A 214 16.88 22.73 -22.42
C GLY A 214 16.92 23.40 -21.04
N ARG A 215 16.94 24.73 -21.05
CA ARG A 215 17.11 25.66 -19.92
C ARG A 215 15.83 25.79 -19.07
N LEU A 216 16.00 25.72 -17.75
CA LEU A 216 15.04 26.17 -16.73
C LEU A 216 14.92 27.71 -16.79
N VAL A 217 13.69 28.21 -16.84
CA VAL A 217 13.35 29.62 -16.60
C VAL A 217 12.76 29.72 -15.20
N THR A 218 13.49 30.37 -14.30
CA THR A 218 13.01 30.95 -13.05
C THR A 218 12.67 32.41 -13.32
N GLU A 219 11.41 32.81 -13.10
CA GLU A 219 11.05 34.21 -12.90
C GLU A 219 10.94 34.53 -11.40
N VAL A 220 11.19 35.80 -11.13
CA VAL A 220 11.53 36.46 -9.86
C VAL A 220 10.29 36.78 -9.03
#